data_AF-A0A257JST0-F1
#
_entry.id   AF-A0A257JST0-F1
#
_cell.length_a   1.000
_cell.length_b   1.000
_cell.length_c   1.000
_cell.angle_alpha   90.00
_cell.angle_beta   90.00
_cell.angle_gamma   90.00
#
_symmetry.space_group_name_H-M   'P 1'
#
loop_
_entity.id
_entity.type
_entity.pdbx_description
1 polymer ?
#
loop_
_entity_poly.entity_id
_entity_poly.type
_entity_poly.pdbx_seq_one_letter_code
_entity_poly.pdbx_strand_id
1 'polypeptide(L)'
;MTQSSHLFARAKWASLALAGTLALTGCISPTATPAGNYARPIGNAPVTANPTPYSAALVCLGNYARSQNIRGPRVAVGRILDYTGKSDFEGGRQVTQGASLMAISAFAKSGARLVERFDTSVSELELKYANNRLIGEEGQDFRR
;
A
#
# COMPACT_ATOMS: atom_id res chain seq x y z
N MET A 1 -57.53 28.69 15.88
CA MET A 1 -57.04 27.59 16.75
C MET A 1 -56.38 26.43 15.98
N THR A 2 -55.89 26.62 14.75
CA THR A 2 -55.38 25.51 13.88
C THR A 2 -53.90 25.61 13.50
N GLN A 3 -53.16 26.66 13.93
CA GLN A 3 -51.79 26.90 13.45
C GLN A 3 -50.70 26.19 14.29
N SER A 4 -50.93 25.93 15.58
CA SER A 4 -49.92 25.28 16.46
C SER A 4 -49.73 23.78 16.20
N SER A 5 -50.74 23.07 15.71
CA SER A 5 -50.66 21.62 15.46
C SER A 5 -49.67 21.24 14.36
N HIS A 6 -49.52 22.09 13.33
CA HIS A 6 -48.59 21.85 12.22
C HIS A 6 -47.11 22.04 12.61
N LEU A 7 -46.82 22.92 13.58
CA LEU A 7 -45.46 23.15 14.10
C LEU A 7 -44.97 21.97 14.95
N PHE A 8 -45.82 21.43 15.82
CA PHE A 8 -45.50 20.24 16.60
C PHE A 8 -45.35 18.99 15.73
N ALA A 9 -46.13 18.87 14.66
CA ALA A 9 -45.96 17.79 13.68
C ALA A 9 -44.60 17.91 12.98
N ARG A 10 -44.21 19.08 12.46
CA ARG A 10 -42.90 19.25 11.78
C ARG A 10 -41.70 18.99 12.69
N ALA A 11 -41.76 19.41 13.95
CA ALA A 11 -40.70 19.15 14.93
C ALA A 11 -40.51 17.65 15.24
N LYS A 12 -41.60 16.88 15.32
CA LYS A 12 -41.54 15.41 15.52
C LYS A 12 -40.88 14.70 14.35
N TRP A 13 -41.15 15.14 13.12
CA TRP A 13 -40.58 14.55 11.91
C TRP A 13 -39.09 14.89 11.76
N ALA A 14 -38.68 16.10 12.10
CA ALA A 14 -37.26 16.49 12.14
C ALA A 14 -36.47 15.69 13.18
N SER A 15 -37.06 15.44 14.35
CA SER A 15 -36.46 14.62 15.42
C SER A 15 -36.24 13.17 14.97
N LEU A 16 -37.21 12.61 14.26
CA LEU A 16 -37.15 11.25 13.73
C LEU A 16 -36.08 11.12 12.63
N ALA A 17 -35.95 12.12 11.76
CA ALA A 17 -34.94 12.16 10.73
C ALA A 17 -33.52 12.23 11.32
N LEU A 18 -33.32 13.06 12.35
CA LEU A 18 -32.02 13.19 13.02
C LEU A 18 -31.62 11.89 13.74
N ALA A 19 -32.55 11.25 14.44
CA ALA A 19 -32.33 9.95 15.07
C ALA A 19 -31.97 8.85 14.04
N GLY A 20 -32.59 8.89 12.86
CA GLY A 20 -32.25 8.01 11.75
C GLY A 20 -30.81 8.17 11.26
N THR A 21 -30.32 9.41 11.13
CA THR A 21 -28.94 9.67 10.66
C THR A 21 -27.86 9.20 11.63
N LEU A 22 -28.10 9.30 12.95
CA LEU A 22 -27.17 8.82 13.99
C LEU A 22 -27.13 7.28 14.07
N ALA A 23 -28.21 6.60 13.71
CA ALA A 23 -28.25 5.13 13.69
C ALA A 23 -27.47 4.51 12.51
N LEU A 24 -27.23 5.26 11.42
CA LEU A 24 -26.52 4.75 10.24
C LEU A 24 -24.99 4.82 10.34
N THR A 25 -24.41 5.54 11.30
CA THR A 25 -22.95 5.73 11.38
C THR A 25 -22.18 4.57 12.05
N GLY A 26 -22.79 3.39 12.24
CA GLY A 26 -22.26 2.34 13.13
C GLY A 26 -21.56 1.12 12.51
N CYS A 27 -21.51 0.94 11.19
CA CYS A 27 -21.10 -0.35 10.59
C CYS A 27 -19.63 -0.47 10.14
N ILE A 28 -18.70 0.36 10.65
CA ILE A 28 -17.27 0.23 10.34
C ILE A 28 -16.49 -0.02 11.63
N SER A 29 -15.92 -1.22 11.73
CA SER A 29 -15.00 -1.59 12.81
C SER A 29 -13.60 -1.05 12.49
N PRO A 30 -12.99 -0.21 13.35
CA PRO A 30 -11.60 0.24 13.18
C PRO A 30 -10.60 -0.87 13.52
N THR A 31 -11.06 -2.00 14.06
CA THR A 31 -10.22 -3.14 14.42
C THR A 31 -10.29 -4.22 13.34
N ALA A 32 -9.11 -4.67 12.89
CA ALA A 32 -8.98 -5.76 11.94
C ALA A 32 -9.52 -7.08 12.52
N THR A 33 -10.12 -7.90 11.67
CA THR A 33 -10.43 -9.29 11.99
C THR A 33 -9.16 -10.10 12.24
N PRO A 34 -9.23 -11.31 12.86
CA PRO A 34 -8.07 -12.19 13.00
C PRO A 34 -7.35 -12.52 11.69
N ALA A 35 -8.06 -12.42 10.55
CA ALA A 35 -7.50 -12.60 9.21
C ALA A 35 -6.79 -11.35 8.65
N GLY A 36 -6.73 -10.25 9.40
CA GLY A 36 -6.07 -8.99 9.01
C GLY A 36 -6.91 -8.05 8.14
N ASN A 37 -8.16 -8.41 7.84
CA ASN A 37 -9.04 -7.61 7.00
C ASN A 37 -9.94 -6.69 7.87
N TYR A 38 -10.08 -5.43 7.47
CA TYR A 38 -10.92 -4.42 8.14
C TYR A 38 -12.38 -4.40 7.62
N ALA A 39 -12.64 -5.04 6.49
CA ALA A 39 -13.98 -5.22 5.92
C ALA A 39 -14.05 -6.57 5.20
N ARG A 40 -15.26 -7.11 5.01
CA ARG A 40 -15.46 -8.30 4.17
C ARG A 40 -15.18 -7.91 2.71
N PRO A 41 -14.15 -8.47 2.06
CA PRO A 41 -13.79 -8.07 0.70
C PRO A 41 -14.93 -8.35 -0.27
N ILE A 42 -15.18 -7.43 -1.21
CA ILE A 42 -16.15 -7.62 -2.28
C ILE A 42 -15.43 -8.41 -3.39
N GLY A 43 -15.85 -9.66 -3.61
CA GLY A 43 -15.25 -10.55 -4.61
C GLY A 43 -14.30 -11.61 -4.03
N ASN A 44 -13.64 -12.38 -4.92
CA ASN A 44 -12.84 -13.56 -4.56
C ASN A 44 -11.35 -13.28 -4.31
N ALA A 45 -10.90 -12.02 -4.39
CA ALA A 45 -9.48 -11.64 -4.25
C ALA A 45 -9.29 -10.70 -3.05
N PRO A 46 -9.28 -11.23 -1.82
CA PRO A 46 -9.08 -10.41 -0.63
C PRO A 46 -7.64 -9.88 -0.60
N VAL A 47 -7.46 -8.59 -0.30
CA VAL A 47 -6.13 -8.01 -0.06
C VAL A 47 -5.66 -8.46 1.32
N THR A 48 -5.03 -9.62 1.37
CA THR A 48 -4.45 -10.18 2.60
C THR A 48 -2.94 -9.98 2.62
N ALA A 49 -2.38 -9.89 3.83
CA ALA A 49 -0.92 -9.88 3.97
C ALA A 49 -0.35 -11.22 3.47
N ASN A 50 0.70 -11.15 2.65
CA ASN A 50 1.45 -12.32 2.19
C ASN A 50 2.87 -12.33 2.79
N PRO A 51 3.01 -12.63 4.10
CA PRO A 51 4.32 -12.73 4.72
C PRO A 51 5.02 -14.03 4.31
N THR A 52 6.33 -13.94 4.12
CA THR A 52 7.22 -15.10 4.04
C THR A 52 7.77 -15.45 5.42
N PRO A 53 8.36 -16.65 5.63
CA PRO A 53 8.98 -17.02 6.91
C PRO A 53 10.03 -16.01 7.42
N TYR A 54 10.70 -15.30 6.52
CA TYR A 54 11.69 -14.27 6.88
C TYR A 54 11.08 -12.91 7.27
N SER A 55 9.79 -12.69 7.02
CA SER A 55 9.18 -11.36 7.15
C SER A 55 9.22 -10.83 8.59
N ALA A 56 9.01 -11.68 9.60
CA ALA A 56 9.04 -11.27 11.00
C ALA A 56 10.43 -10.75 11.42
N ALA A 57 11.50 -11.48 11.06
CA ALA A 57 12.88 -11.10 11.37
C ALA A 57 13.29 -9.80 10.67
N LEU A 58 12.93 -9.65 9.38
CA LEU A 58 13.23 -8.45 8.62
C LEU A 58 12.51 -7.22 9.18
N VAL A 59 11.22 -7.35 9.52
CA VAL A 59 10.46 -6.26 10.13
C VAL A 59 11.02 -5.90 11.52
N CYS A 60 11.44 -6.90 12.31
CA CYS A 60 12.10 -6.68 13.59
C CYS A 60 13.37 -5.82 13.43
N LEU A 61 14.21 -6.14 12.45
CA LEU A 61 15.42 -5.38 12.15
C LEU A 61 15.10 -3.91 11.77
N GLY A 62 14.09 -3.70 10.91
CA GLY A 62 13.67 -2.35 10.53
C GLY A 62 13.10 -1.56 11.71
N ASN A 63 12.34 -2.21 12.59
CA ASN A 63 11.79 -1.58 13.79
C ASN A 63 12.88 -1.23 14.80
N TYR A 64 13.85 -2.11 14.99
CA TYR A 64 15.02 -1.84 15.82
C TYR A 64 15.76 -0.59 15.33
N ALA A 65 16.10 -0.53 14.03
CA ALA A 65 16.79 0.62 13.45
C ALA A 65 16.03 1.94 13.68
N ARG A 66 14.70 1.94 13.49
CA ARG A 66 13.85 3.12 13.77
C ARG A 66 13.86 3.50 15.24
N SER A 67 13.72 2.54 16.15
CA SER A 67 13.69 2.79 17.60
C SER A 67 15.00 3.37 18.14
N GLN A 68 16.13 3.00 17.52
CA GLN A 68 17.46 3.45 17.90
C GLN A 68 17.94 4.66 17.08
N ASN A 69 17.05 5.26 16.26
CA ASN A 69 17.38 6.35 15.36
C ASN A 69 18.59 6.05 14.43
N ILE A 70 18.75 4.78 14.06
CA ILE A 70 19.76 4.32 13.12
C ILE A 70 19.22 4.53 11.71
N ARG A 71 19.91 5.36 10.93
CA ARG A 71 19.55 5.59 9.54
C ARG A 71 19.95 4.38 8.70
N GLY A 72 18.95 3.66 8.17
CA GLY A 72 19.18 2.51 7.29
C GLY A 72 20.02 2.87 6.06
N PRO A 73 20.80 1.92 5.52
CA PRO A 73 21.64 2.15 4.35
C PRO A 73 20.78 2.48 3.12
N ARG A 74 21.36 3.25 2.20
CA ARG A 74 20.77 3.46 0.87
C ARG A 74 21.27 2.35 -0.05
N VAL A 75 20.35 1.54 -0.56
CA VAL A 75 20.68 0.35 -1.35
C VAL A 75 19.92 0.39 -2.67
N ALA A 76 20.60 0.06 -3.75
CA ALA A 76 19.96 -0.19 -5.03
C ALA A 76 20.10 -1.68 -5.35
N VAL A 77 19.00 -2.32 -5.72
CA VAL A 77 19.00 -3.72 -6.16
C VAL A 77 18.85 -3.74 -7.67
N GLY A 78 19.86 -4.27 -8.36
CA GLY A 78 19.81 -4.51 -9.80
C GLY A 78 19.21 -5.88 -10.13
N ARG A 79 19.49 -6.38 -11.33
CA ARG A 79 19.13 -7.74 -11.72
C ARG A 79 20.04 -8.77 -11.05
N ILE A 80 19.46 -9.58 -10.17
CA ILE A 80 20.09 -10.77 -9.62
C ILE A 80 19.80 -11.92 -10.58
N LEU A 81 20.83 -12.33 -11.32
CA LEU A 81 20.75 -13.38 -12.31
C LEU A 81 21.13 -14.72 -11.69
N ASP A 82 20.36 -15.75 -12.04
CA ASP A 82 20.71 -17.12 -11.70
C ASP A 82 21.62 -17.71 -12.80
N TYR A 83 22.87 -17.93 -12.42
CA TYR A 83 23.94 -18.53 -13.23
C TYR A 83 24.20 -20.00 -12.89
N THR A 84 23.33 -20.68 -12.13
CA THR A 84 23.52 -22.10 -11.78
C THR A 84 23.45 -23.02 -13.01
N GLY A 85 22.85 -22.57 -14.10
CA GLY A 85 22.67 -23.33 -15.33
C GLY A 85 21.69 -24.51 -15.17
N LYS A 86 20.96 -24.58 -14.06
CA LYS A 86 20.02 -25.67 -13.77
C LYS A 86 18.65 -25.36 -14.37
N SER A 87 18.33 -26.08 -15.43
CA SER A 87 17.00 -26.10 -16.04
C SER A 87 16.59 -27.52 -16.38
N ASP A 88 15.30 -27.80 -16.28
CA ASP A 88 14.69 -29.03 -16.75
C ASP A 88 13.93 -28.77 -18.06
N PHE A 89 13.81 -29.78 -18.91
CA PHE A 89 13.14 -29.68 -20.20
C PHE A 89 11.63 -29.48 -20.03
N GLU A 90 11.03 -30.13 -19.03
CA GLU A 90 9.59 -30.03 -18.77
C GLU A 90 9.24 -28.93 -17.75
N GLY A 91 10.12 -28.67 -16.78
CA GLY A 91 9.87 -27.76 -15.65
C GLY A 91 10.53 -26.37 -15.73
N GLY A 92 11.37 -26.09 -16.72
CA GLY A 92 12.05 -24.80 -16.85
C GLY A 92 13.18 -24.57 -15.84
N ARG A 93 13.48 -23.30 -15.50
CA ARG A 93 14.57 -22.94 -14.56
C ARG A 93 14.25 -23.41 -13.14
N GLN A 94 15.19 -24.15 -12.55
CA GLN A 94 15.03 -24.73 -11.21
C GLN A 94 15.14 -23.69 -10.09
N VAL A 95 15.84 -22.59 -10.35
CA VAL A 95 15.92 -21.45 -9.43
C VAL A 95 14.94 -20.37 -9.86
N THR A 96 14.38 -19.68 -8.86
CA THR A 96 13.43 -18.58 -9.06
C THR A 96 14.00 -17.42 -9.88
N GLN A 97 13.14 -16.88 -10.74
CA GLN A 97 13.42 -15.69 -11.57
C GLN A 97 13.16 -14.38 -10.83
N GLY A 98 12.53 -14.46 -9.67
CA GLY A 98 12.13 -13.31 -8.86
C GLY A 98 13.18 -12.90 -7.82
N ALA A 99 14.43 -13.40 -7.90
CA ALA A 99 15.47 -13.14 -6.90
C ALA A 99 15.65 -11.64 -6.60
N SER A 100 15.67 -10.81 -7.65
CA SER A 100 15.75 -9.34 -7.53
C SER A 100 14.58 -8.76 -6.72
N LEU A 101 13.34 -9.18 -7.02
CA LEU A 101 12.14 -8.69 -6.34
C LEU A 101 12.07 -9.16 -4.88
N MET A 102 12.54 -10.38 -4.59
CA MET A 102 12.65 -10.86 -3.22
C MET A 102 13.68 -10.05 -2.42
N ALA A 103 14.84 -9.72 -3.01
CA ALA A 103 15.84 -8.88 -2.37
C ALA A 103 15.32 -7.46 -2.12
N ILE A 104 14.63 -6.85 -3.10
CA ILE A 104 13.94 -5.57 -2.94
C ILE A 104 12.96 -5.63 -1.76
N SER A 105 12.08 -6.62 -1.73
CA SER A 105 11.11 -6.79 -0.63
C SER A 105 11.81 -6.98 0.73
N ALA A 106 12.91 -7.73 0.77
CA ALA A 106 13.65 -7.97 2.00
C ALA A 106 14.30 -6.70 2.56
N PHE A 107 14.97 -5.92 1.69
CA PHE A 107 15.59 -4.65 2.07
C PHE A 107 14.55 -3.60 2.48
N ALA A 108 13.40 -3.56 1.81
CA ALA A 108 12.29 -2.69 2.21
C ALA A 108 11.81 -3.02 3.63
N LYS A 109 11.61 -4.32 3.93
CA LYS A 109 11.17 -4.78 5.25
C LYS A 109 12.22 -4.51 6.33
N SER A 110 13.51 -4.66 6.03
CA SER A 110 14.62 -4.41 6.97
C SER A 110 14.90 -2.93 7.24
N GLY A 111 14.19 -2.00 6.60
CA GLY A 111 14.34 -0.56 6.82
C GLY A 111 15.45 0.10 6.01
N ALA A 112 15.97 -0.57 4.97
CA ALA A 112 16.85 0.07 4.01
C ALA A 112 16.07 1.08 3.15
N ARG A 113 16.78 2.09 2.65
CA ARG A 113 16.25 3.08 1.71
C ARG A 113 16.56 2.63 0.30
N LEU A 114 15.55 2.09 -0.38
CA LEU A 114 15.70 1.60 -1.74
C LEU A 114 15.84 2.74 -2.75
N VAL A 115 16.71 2.53 -3.73
CA VAL A 115 16.84 3.37 -4.92
C VAL A 115 16.51 2.50 -6.11
N GLU A 116 15.59 2.97 -6.95
CA GLU A 116 15.12 2.24 -8.13
C GLU A 116 16.25 2.09 -9.15
N ARG A 117 16.68 0.84 -9.37
CA ARG A 117 17.65 0.42 -10.40
C ARG A 117 17.33 -0.92 -11.05
N PHE A 118 16.22 -1.55 -10.68
CA PHE A 118 15.79 -2.79 -11.31
C PHE A 118 15.27 -2.53 -12.72
N ASP A 119 14.41 -1.52 -12.85
CA ASP A 119 13.90 -1.00 -14.11
C ASP A 119 13.80 0.53 -14.04
N THR A 120 14.81 1.22 -14.56
CA THR A 120 14.83 2.68 -14.61
C THR A 120 14.11 3.24 -15.84
N SER A 121 13.68 2.38 -16.77
CA SER A 121 13.17 2.83 -18.07
C SER A 121 11.92 3.70 -17.93
N VAL A 122 11.02 3.32 -17.02
CA VAL A 122 9.82 4.09 -16.69
C VAL A 122 10.20 5.43 -16.06
N SER A 123 11.06 5.43 -15.03
CA SER A 123 11.47 6.67 -14.36
C SER A 123 12.22 7.62 -15.30
N GLU A 124 13.04 7.10 -16.22
CA GLU A 124 13.72 7.89 -17.24
C GLU A 124 12.74 8.46 -18.27
N LEU A 125 11.72 7.68 -18.65
CA LEU A 125 10.69 8.12 -19.57
C LEU A 125 9.80 9.22 -18.94
N GLU A 126 9.41 9.05 -17.68
CA GLU A 126 8.68 10.06 -16.92
C GLU A 126 9.49 11.35 -16.81
N LEU A 127 10.78 11.26 -16.51
CA LEU A 127 11.66 12.44 -16.46
C LEU A 127 11.75 13.13 -17.83
N LYS A 128 11.83 12.37 -18.93
CA LYS A 128 11.84 12.91 -20.30
C LYS A 128 10.52 13.61 -20.65
N TYR A 129 9.38 13.00 -20.34
CA TYR A 129 8.07 13.58 -20.62
C TYR A 129 7.80 14.81 -19.75
N ALA A 130 8.22 14.81 -18.49
CA ALA A 130 8.13 15.97 -17.60
C ALA A 130 8.97 17.15 -18.14
N ASN A 131 10.20 16.88 -18.59
CA ASN A 131 11.05 17.89 -19.23
C ASN A 131 10.41 18.47 -20.50
N ASN A 132 9.67 17.65 -21.26
CA ASN A 132 8.96 18.08 -22.46
C ASN A 132 7.57 18.67 -22.17
N ARG A 133 7.19 18.87 -20.90
CA ARG A 133 5.88 19.36 -20.44
C ARG A 133 4.70 18.54 -20.96
N LEU A 134 4.93 17.27 -21.27
CA LEU A 134 3.89 16.34 -21.72
C LEU A 134 3.14 15.70 -20.53
N ILE A 135 3.76 15.74 -19.33
CA ILE A 135 3.19 15.29 -18.07
C ILE A 135 3.64 16.22 -16.94
N GLY A 136 2.75 16.49 -15.97
CA GLY A 136 2.98 17.38 -14.83
C GLY A 136 1.71 18.13 -14.45
N GLU A 137 1.55 18.50 -13.18
CA GLU A 137 0.49 19.44 -12.79
C GLU A 137 0.86 20.84 -13.29
N GLU A 138 -0.13 21.58 -13.81
CA GLU A 138 0.08 22.97 -14.22
C GLU A 138 0.58 23.80 -13.01
N GLY A 139 1.86 24.17 -13.01
CA GLY A 139 2.42 25.15 -12.07
C GLY A 139 3.50 24.68 -11.09
N GLN A 140 3.95 23.42 -11.13
CA GLN A 140 5.07 22.99 -10.27
C GLN A 140 6.42 23.08 -10.99
N ASP A 141 7.26 24.04 -10.59
CA ASP A 141 8.64 24.19 -11.07
C ASP A 141 9.56 23.22 -10.30
N PHE A 142 10.06 22.19 -10.99
CA PHE A 142 10.88 21.11 -10.42
C PHE A 142 12.34 21.50 -10.13
N ARG A 143 12.68 22.80 -10.14
CA ARG A 143 14.06 23.31 -10.02
C ARG A 143 14.48 23.70 -8.59
N ARG A 144 13.92 23.09 -7.55
CA ARG A 144 14.36 23.26 -6.15
C ARG A 144 14.75 21.94 -5.50
#